data_AF-A0A813G5R8-F1
#
_entry.id   AF-A0A813G5R8-F1
#
_cell.length_a   1.000
_cell.length_b   1.000
_cell.length_c   1.000
_cell.angle_alpha   90.00
_cell.angle_beta   90.00
_cell.angle_gamma   90.00
#
_symmetry.space_group_name_H-M   'P 1'
#
loop_
_entity.id
_entity.type
_entity.pdbx_description
1 polymer ?
#
loop_
_entity_poly.entity_id
_entity_poly.type
_entity_poly.pdbx_seq_one_letter_code
_entity_poly.pdbx_strand_id
1 'polypeptide(L)'
;MEKSFGMKRSLEFITGEDLLAAFEEEGSTVFAVSDSSGGSTFEMVCAALKQFPRNGVDAVTLCPEVASLEAINHIVQEALLLESLIVFTFASPGMSRFMRQQCERAKVPYADVFQPVLIAFERYLDYPPVGVPGGHDLTSSDQEDRWQKRRIPM
;
A
#
# COMPACT_ATOMS: atom_id res chain seq x y z
N MET A 1 -17.67 -29.19 26.73
CA MET A 1 -16.82 -28.00 26.51
C MET A 1 -15.58 -28.47 25.76
N GLU A 2 -15.62 -28.57 24.42
CA GLU A 2 -15.47 -27.47 23.43
C GLU A 2 -14.06 -26.88 23.45
N LYS A 3 -13.24 -26.90 22.39
CA LYS A 3 -13.35 -27.39 21.01
C LYS A 3 -12.01 -27.99 20.58
N SER A 4 -12.06 -29.19 19.99
CA SER A 4 -10.95 -29.77 19.25
C SER A 4 -10.81 -29.02 17.92
N PHE A 5 -9.70 -28.30 17.72
CA PHE A 5 -9.31 -27.79 16.41
C PHE A 5 -8.83 -28.99 15.59
N GLY A 6 -9.78 -29.64 14.93
CA GLY A 6 -9.53 -30.81 14.10
C GLY A 6 -8.80 -30.42 12.83
N MET A 7 -7.46 -30.42 12.88
CA MET A 7 -6.63 -30.54 11.70
C MET A 7 -6.68 -32.01 11.23
N LYS A 8 -7.79 -32.38 10.58
CA LYS A 8 -7.87 -33.58 9.75
C LYS A 8 -8.47 -33.17 8.42
N ARG A 9 -7.64 -32.60 7.54
CA ARG A 9 -7.89 -32.70 6.11
C ARG A 9 -7.01 -33.82 5.57
N SER A 10 -7.71 -34.86 5.16
CA SER A 10 -7.28 -35.97 4.34
C SER A 10 -6.31 -35.47 3.27
N LEU A 11 -5.21 -36.20 3.08
CA LEU A 11 -4.28 -35.99 1.98
C LEU A 11 -4.96 -36.50 0.70
N GLU A 12 -5.93 -35.75 0.18
CA GLU A 12 -6.46 -35.96 -1.16
C GLU A 12 -5.44 -35.35 -2.14
N PHE A 13 -5.04 -36.15 -3.12
CA PHE A 13 -4.17 -35.71 -4.21
C PHE A 13 -4.92 -34.65 -5.01
N ILE A 14 -4.68 -33.38 -4.69
CA ILE A 14 -5.18 -32.26 -5.47
C ILE A 14 -4.53 -32.36 -6.85
N THR A 15 -5.33 -32.50 -7.90
CA THR A 15 -4.81 -32.54 -9.27
C THR A 15 -4.24 -31.16 -9.63
N GLY A 16 -3.34 -31.09 -10.62
CA GLY A 16 -2.77 -29.81 -11.05
C GLY A 16 -3.83 -28.79 -11.50
N GLU A 17 -4.98 -29.27 -11.98
CA GLU A 17 -6.12 -28.45 -12.39
C GLU A 17 -6.91 -27.91 -11.18
N ASP A 18 -7.08 -28.72 -10.12
CA ASP A 18 -7.73 -28.28 -8.87
C ASP A 18 -6.86 -27.27 -8.10
N LEU A 19 -5.52 -27.36 -8.20
CA LEU A 19 -4.61 -26.33 -7.66
C LEU A 19 -4.80 -25.02 -8.42
N LEU A 20 -4.84 -25.05 -9.75
CA LEU A 20 -5.06 -23.87 -10.59
C LEU A 20 -6.42 -23.22 -10.32
N ALA A 21 -7.48 -24.02 -10.20
CA ALA A 21 -8.82 -23.52 -9.88
C ALA A 21 -8.93 -22.93 -8.46
N ALA A 22 -8.16 -23.43 -7.49
CA ALA A 22 -8.13 -22.86 -6.14
C ALA A 22 -7.33 -21.53 -6.07
N PHE A 23 -6.37 -21.32 -6.97
CA PHE A 23 -5.72 -20.01 -7.15
C PHE A 23 -6.57 -19.04 -7.97
N GLU A 24 -7.52 -19.53 -8.76
CA GLU A 24 -8.44 -18.69 -9.55
C GLU A 24 -9.52 -17.99 -8.71
N GLU A 25 -9.64 -18.27 -7.40
CA GLU A 25 -10.62 -17.59 -6.52
C GLU A 25 -10.07 -16.39 -5.73
N GLU A 26 -8.76 -16.15 -5.71
CA GLU A 26 -8.21 -14.89 -5.17
C GLU A 26 -8.02 -13.90 -6.32
N GLY A 27 -9.03 -13.07 -6.52
CA GLY A 27 -9.05 -12.03 -7.54
C GLY A 27 -7.82 -11.10 -7.50
N SER A 28 -7.47 -10.52 -8.65
CA SER A 28 -6.24 -9.71 -8.75
C SER A 28 -6.33 -8.47 -7.85
N THR A 29 -5.25 -8.15 -7.13
CA THR A 29 -5.25 -7.08 -6.12
C THR A 29 -4.16 -6.05 -6.36
N VAL A 30 -4.39 -4.83 -5.85
CA VAL A 30 -3.39 -3.78 -5.74
C VAL A 30 -3.15 -3.49 -4.26
N PHE A 31 -1.89 -3.48 -3.83
CA PHE A 31 -1.52 -3.15 -2.47
C PHE A 31 -1.42 -1.63 -2.30
N ALA A 32 -2.15 -1.09 -1.32
CA ALA A 32 -2.08 0.31 -0.90
C ALA A 32 -1.37 0.38 0.46
N VAL A 33 -0.12 0.84 0.48
CA VAL A 33 0.75 0.75 1.67
C VAL A 33 1.03 2.13 2.27
N SER A 34 0.99 2.24 3.59
CA SER A 34 1.26 3.50 4.30
C SER A 34 1.87 3.28 5.68
N ASP A 35 2.72 4.22 6.13
CA ASP A 35 3.19 4.31 7.52
C ASP A 35 2.17 4.97 8.48
N SER A 36 1.00 5.38 7.96
CA SER A 36 -0.13 5.94 8.73
C SER A 36 -1.42 5.18 8.37
N SER A 37 -2.58 5.84 8.35
CA SER A 37 -3.88 5.19 8.07
C SER A 37 -4.02 4.64 6.64
N GLY A 38 -3.26 5.17 5.68
CA GLY A 38 -3.30 4.78 4.28
C GLY A 38 -4.56 5.20 3.50
N GLY A 39 -5.46 6.00 4.10
CA GLY A 39 -6.68 6.49 3.44
C GLY A 39 -6.40 7.23 2.13
N SER A 40 -5.44 8.17 2.14
CA SER A 40 -5.04 8.92 0.94
C SER A 40 -4.45 8.01 -0.15
N THR A 41 -3.69 6.98 0.23
CA THR A 41 -3.11 6.00 -0.70
C THR A 41 -4.21 5.18 -1.36
N PHE A 42 -5.16 4.68 -0.57
CA PHE A 42 -6.32 3.95 -1.05
C PHE A 42 -7.16 4.79 -2.02
N GLU A 43 -7.50 6.02 -1.64
CA GLU A 43 -8.26 6.95 -2.50
C GLU A 43 -7.55 7.21 -3.83
N MET A 44 -6.22 7.36 -3.81
CA MET A 44 -5.42 7.55 -5.01
C MET A 44 -5.44 6.32 -5.92
N VAL A 45 -5.31 5.11 -5.36
CA VAL A 45 -5.45 3.85 -6.11
C VAL A 45 -6.83 3.76 -6.75
N CYS A 46 -7.90 4.01 -5.98
CA CYS A 46 -9.27 4.01 -6.52
C CYS A 46 -9.47 5.05 -7.63
N ALA A 47 -8.90 6.25 -7.48
CA ALA A 47 -8.96 7.29 -8.50
C ALA A 47 -8.23 6.87 -9.79
N ALA A 48 -7.08 6.22 -9.65
CA ALA A 48 -6.32 5.67 -10.78
C ALA A 48 -7.09 4.55 -11.48
N LEU A 49 -7.63 3.56 -10.74
CA LEU A 49 -8.40 2.45 -11.30
C LEU A 49 -9.62 2.91 -12.11
N LYS A 50 -10.28 4.00 -11.71
CA LYS A 50 -11.39 4.61 -12.46
C LYS A 50 -11.00 5.10 -13.86
N GLN A 51 -9.71 5.33 -14.13
CA GLN A 51 -9.20 5.68 -15.47
C GLN A 51 -9.03 4.44 -16.37
N PHE A 52 -9.19 3.23 -15.83
CA PHE A 52 -9.05 1.96 -16.53
C PHE A 52 -10.34 1.14 -16.40
N PRO A 53 -11.39 1.37 -17.22
CA PRO A 53 -12.68 0.69 -17.10
C PRO A 53 -12.65 -0.84 -17.26
N ARG A 54 -11.55 -1.41 -17.74
CA ARG A 54 -11.32 -2.86 -17.91
C ARG A 54 -10.02 -3.27 -17.20
N ASN A 55 -9.83 -2.81 -15.97
CA ASN A 55 -8.59 -3.04 -15.21
C ASN A 55 -8.42 -4.49 -14.72
N GLY A 56 -9.51 -5.24 -14.50
CA GLY A 56 -9.45 -6.62 -14.00
C GLY A 56 -9.02 -6.76 -12.54
N VAL A 57 -8.93 -5.65 -11.79
CA VAL A 57 -8.60 -5.61 -10.36
C VAL A 57 -9.88 -5.82 -9.55
N ASP A 58 -9.87 -6.85 -8.72
CA ASP A 58 -11.01 -7.27 -7.91
C ASP A 58 -11.03 -6.59 -6.54
N ALA A 59 -9.84 -6.30 -5.99
CA ALA A 59 -9.70 -5.68 -4.68
C ALA A 59 -8.50 -4.73 -4.58
N VAL A 60 -8.52 -3.89 -3.54
CA VAL A 60 -7.36 -3.11 -3.10
C VAL A 60 -7.03 -3.54 -1.67
N THR A 61 -5.86 -4.12 -1.47
CA THR A 61 -5.37 -4.55 -0.16
C THR A 61 -4.71 -3.37 0.57
N LEU A 62 -5.39 -2.83 1.58
CA LEU A 62 -4.84 -1.75 2.41
C LEU A 62 -3.87 -2.31 3.47
N CYS A 63 -2.64 -1.80 3.48
CA CYS A 63 -1.61 -2.09 4.48
C CYS A 63 -1.27 -0.80 5.26
N PRO A 64 -2.00 -0.51 6.34
CA PRO A 64 -1.74 0.66 7.18
C PRO A 64 -0.61 0.41 8.18
N GLU A 65 -0.13 1.48 8.81
CA GLU A 65 0.80 1.44 9.95
C GLU A 65 2.10 0.65 9.70
N VAL A 66 2.60 0.67 8.47
CA VAL A 66 3.85 -0.02 8.11
C VAL A 66 5.06 0.74 8.65
N ALA A 67 5.54 0.31 9.82
CA ALA A 67 6.59 1.00 10.56
C ALA A 67 7.93 0.24 10.64
N SER A 68 8.06 -0.93 10.00
CA SER A 68 9.29 -1.75 10.06
C SER A 68 9.75 -2.27 8.70
N LEU A 69 11.05 -2.58 8.61
CA LEU A 69 11.65 -3.16 7.41
C LEU A 69 11.16 -4.59 7.17
N GLU A 70 10.88 -5.32 8.25
CA GLU A 70 10.31 -6.66 8.23
C GLU A 70 8.90 -6.65 7.61
N ALA A 71 8.06 -5.68 7.99
CA ALA A 71 6.73 -5.51 7.42
C ALA A 71 6.81 -5.19 5.91
N ILE A 72 7.74 -4.33 5.51
CA ILE A 72 8.00 -4.05 4.08
C ILE A 72 8.37 -5.34 3.35
N ASN A 73 9.32 -6.12 3.88
CA ASN A 73 9.74 -7.37 3.23
C ASN A 73 8.56 -8.34 3.09
N HIS A 74 7.73 -8.49 4.12
CA HIS A 74 6.54 -9.34 4.08
C HIS A 74 5.58 -8.89 2.96
N ILE A 75 5.25 -7.60 2.90
CA ILE A 75 4.35 -7.05 1.87
C ILE A 75 4.90 -7.29 0.46
N VAL A 76 6.21 -7.11 0.26
CA VAL A 76 6.85 -7.36 -1.04
C VAL A 76 6.79 -8.84 -1.42
N GLN A 77 6.94 -9.76 -0.46
CA GLN A 77 6.78 -11.19 -0.73
C GLN A 77 5.34 -11.55 -1.09
N GLU A 78 4.35 -11.04 -0.35
CA GLU A 78 2.93 -11.27 -0.66
C GLU A 78 2.55 -10.73 -2.04
N ALA A 79 2.98 -9.50 -2.37
CA ALA A 79 2.72 -8.92 -3.69
C ALA A 79 3.42 -9.68 -4.82
N LEU A 80 4.59 -10.28 -4.56
CA LEU A 80 5.27 -11.15 -5.53
C LEU A 80 4.46 -12.43 -5.80
N LEU A 81 3.95 -13.08 -4.74
CA LEU A 81 3.15 -14.30 -4.85
C LEU A 81 1.85 -14.06 -5.61
N LEU A 82 1.23 -12.89 -5.42
CA LEU A 82 -0.02 -12.49 -6.04
C LEU A 82 0.17 -11.71 -7.36
N GLU A 83 1.39 -11.64 -7.89
CA GLU A 83 1.74 -10.89 -9.11
C GLU A 83 1.17 -9.45 -9.15
N SER A 84 1.20 -8.77 -7.99
CA SER A 84 0.42 -7.56 -7.72
C SER A 84 1.25 -6.27 -7.73
N LEU A 85 0.60 -5.14 -8.02
CA LEU A 85 1.18 -3.79 -7.94
C LEU A 85 1.18 -3.29 -6.49
N ILE A 86 2.29 -2.68 -6.06
CA ILE A 86 2.37 -1.95 -4.78
C ILE A 86 2.36 -0.43 -5.02
N VAL A 87 1.34 0.27 -4.53
CA VAL A 87 1.29 1.72 -4.45
C VAL A 87 1.48 2.15 -3.00
N PHE A 88 2.40 3.06 -2.72
CA PHE A 88 2.74 3.39 -1.34
C PHE A 88 3.06 4.85 -1.07
N THR A 89 2.88 5.22 0.20
CA THR A 89 3.21 6.52 0.78
C THR A 89 4.04 6.30 2.04
N PHE A 90 5.23 6.89 2.12
CA PHE A 90 6.01 6.94 3.36
C PHE A 90 6.44 8.37 3.63
N ALA A 91 6.21 8.85 4.85
CA ALA A 91 6.75 10.12 5.31
C ALA A 91 8.28 10.04 5.42
N SER A 92 8.79 8.92 5.94
CA SER A 92 10.23 8.66 6.07
C SER A 92 10.88 8.38 4.70
N PRO A 93 11.87 9.20 4.26
CA PRO A 93 12.61 8.93 3.03
C PRO A 93 13.38 7.60 3.08
N GLY A 94 13.80 7.18 4.28
CA GLY A 94 14.49 5.90 4.50
C GLY A 94 13.56 4.71 4.24
N MET A 95 12.34 4.75 4.78
CA MET A 95 11.33 3.70 4.56
C MET A 95 10.90 3.61 3.10
N SER A 96 10.62 4.75 2.45
CA SER A 96 10.33 4.77 1.01
C SER A 96 11.49 4.17 0.21
N ARG A 97 12.73 4.61 0.47
CA ARG A 97 13.90 4.10 -0.26
C ARG A 97 14.04 2.59 -0.09
N PHE A 98 13.83 2.09 1.13
CA PHE A 98 13.89 0.65 1.40
C PHE A 98 12.79 -0.10 0.63
N MET A 99 11.54 0.35 0.68
CA MET A 99 10.43 -0.24 -0.08
C MET A 99 10.75 -0.32 -1.58
N ARG A 100 11.23 0.78 -2.19
CA ARG A 100 11.65 0.80 -3.61
C ARG A 100 12.71 -0.26 -3.90
N GLN A 101 13.76 -0.31 -3.08
CA GLN A 101 14.85 -1.27 -3.25
C GLN A 101 14.38 -2.72 -3.15
N GLN A 102 13.44 -3.03 -2.25
CA GLN A 102 12.90 -4.39 -2.13
C GLN A 102 12.02 -4.74 -3.32
N CYS A 103 11.16 -3.83 -3.77
CA CYS A 103 10.34 -4.04 -4.97
C CYS A 103 11.23 -4.27 -6.21
N GLU A 104 12.27 -3.44 -6.40
CA GLU A 104 13.24 -3.59 -7.51
C GLU A 104 13.96 -4.94 -7.47
N ARG A 105 14.43 -5.37 -6.29
CA ARG A 105 15.13 -6.65 -6.12
C ARG A 105 14.22 -7.85 -6.39
N ALA A 106 12.97 -7.78 -5.92
CA ALA A 106 11.98 -8.82 -6.12
C ALA A 106 11.31 -8.78 -7.51
N LYS A 107 11.57 -7.72 -8.30
CA LYS A 107 10.88 -7.42 -9.57
C LYS A 107 9.37 -7.26 -9.42
N VAL A 108 8.92 -6.74 -8.28
CA VAL A 108 7.53 -6.38 -8.03
C VAL A 108 7.26 -4.98 -8.59
N PRO A 109 6.24 -4.79 -9.44
CA PRO A 109 5.89 -3.46 -9.94
C PRO A 109 5.44 -2.56 -8.78
N TYR A 110 5.84 -1.29 -8.81
CA TYR A 110 5.54 -0.36 -7.71
C TYR A 110 5.35 1.10 -8.14
N ALA A 111 4.70 1.88 -7.29
CA ALA A 111 4.60 3.35 -7.39
C ALA A 111 4.78 4.03 -6.02
N ASP A 112 5.84 4.83 -5.89
CA ASP A 112 6.00 5.78 -4.78
C ASP A 112 5.31 7.09 -5.14
N VAL A 113 4.17 7.37 -4.51
CA VAL A 113 3.35 8.54 -4.86
C VAL A 113 3.63 9.76 -3.99
N PHE A 114 4.30 9.59 -2.85
CA PHE A 114 4.47 10.68 -1.89
C PHE A 114 5.85 11.31 -1.89
N GLN A 115 6.92 10.55 -2.14
CA GLN A 115 8.26 11.15 -2.19
C GLN A 115 8.42 12.24 -3.25
N PRO A 116 7.87 12.11 -4.48
CA PRO A 116 7.93 13.21 -5.45
C PRO A 116 7.30 14.51 -4.92
N VAL A 117 6.22 14.40 -4.13
CA VAL A 117 5.54 15.53 -3.51
C VAL A 117 6.42 16.15 -2.42
N LEU A 118 6.99 15.33 -1.53
CA LEU A 118 7.87 15.80 -0.46
C LEU A 118 9.13 16.50 -1.02
N ILE A 119 9.73 15.95 -2.08
CA ILE A 119 10.89 16.57 -2.76
C ILE A 119 10.51 17.92 -3.37
N ALA A 120 9.31 18.05 -3.94
CA ALA A 120 8.84 19.33 -4.46
C ALA A 120 8.65 20.36 -3.34
N PHE A 121 8.09 19.95 -2.19
CA PHE A 121 7.92 20.83 -1.03
C PHE A 121 9.25 21.21 -0.39
N GLU A 122 10.19 20.28 -0.25
CA GLU A 122 11.54 20.58 0.26
C GLU A 122 12.21 21.68 -0.56
N ARG A 123 12.14 21.58 -1.88
CA ARG A 123 12.68 22.61 -2.79
C ARG A 123 11.92 23.93 -2.71
N TYR A 124 10.61 23.89 -2.55
CA TYR A 124 9.77 25.10 -2.51
C TYR A 124 9.90 25.84 -1.17
N LEU A 125 10.03 25.11 -0.07
CA LEU A 125 10.08 25.66 1.28
C LEU A 125 11.51 25.86 1.80
N ASP A 126 12.51 25.32 1.10
CA ASP A 126 13.94 25.39 1.43
C ASP A 126 14.29 24.74 2.79
N TYR A 127 13.59 23.66 3.15
CA TYR A 127 13.93 22.80 4.29
C TYR A 127 13.35 21.39 4.14
N PRO A 128 14.00 20.35 4.71
CA PRO A 128 13.58 18.96 4.53
C PRO A 128 12.30 18.62 5.30
N PRO A 129 11.53 17.61 4.85
CA PRO A 129 10.39 17.11 5.59
C PRO A 129 10.84 16.47 6.92
N VAL A 130 9.96 16.53 7.93
CA VAL A 130 10.25 15.95 9.25
C VAL A 130 10.34 14.41 9.21
N GLY A 131 9.68 13.77 8.24
CA GLY A 131 9.78 12.33 8.01
C GLY A 131 9.07 11.46 9.06
N VAL A 132 8.13 12.05 9.82
CA VAL A 132 7.35 11.36 10.85
C VAL A 132 5.96 11.00 10.29
N PRO A 133 5.50 9.74 10.44
CA PRO A 133 4.15 9.35 10.03
C PRO A 133 3.08 10.20 10.71
N GLY A 134 2.07 10.66 9.96
CA GLY A 134 1.02 11.54 10.49
C GLY A 134 1.46 13.00 10.76
N GLY A 135 2.74 13.33 10.56
CA GLY A 135 3.28 14.67 10.79
C GLY A 135 3.88 14.86 12.20
N HIS A 136 4.54 16.00 12.41
CA HIS A 136 5.16 16.34 13.69
C HIS A 136 4.16 17.07 14.58
N ASP A 137 3.75 16.43 15.67
CA ASP A 137 2.96 16.97 16.80
C ASP A 137 1.88 18.00 16.42
N LEU A 138 0.72 17.49 16.00
CA LEU A 138 -0.48 18.28 15.73
C LEU A 138 -1.55 17.87 16.75
N THR A 139 -1.62 18.58 17.87
CA THR A 139 -2.74 18.45 18.81
C THR A 139 -4.06 18.61 18.06
N SER A 140 -5.00 17.71 18.34
CA SER A 140 -6.12 17.29 17.49
C SER A 140 -7.22 18.32 17.19
N SER A 141 -7.09 19.58 17.62
CA SER A 141 -8.11 20.62 17.38
C SER A 141 -7.91 21.46 16.11
N ASP A 142 -6.72 21.42 15.49
CA ASP A 142 -6.34 22.41 14.46
C ASP A 142 -6.29 21.86 13.02
N GLN A 143 -6.60 20.57 12.82
CA GLN A 143 -6.15 19.85 11.62
C GLN A 143 -7.00 20.08 10.35
N GLU A 144 -8.32 20.17 10.43
CA GLU A 144 -9.15 20.18 9.21
C GLU A 144 -9.41 21.58 8.63
N ASP A 145 -9.30 22.63 9.44
CA ASP A 145 -9.64 24.00 9.03
C ASP A 145 -8.44 24.87 8.62
N ARG A 146 -7.20 24.41 8.85
CA ARG A 146 -6.01 25.21 8.55
C ARG A 146 -5.78 25.39 7.04
N TRP A 147 -6.11 24.39 6.23
CA TRP A 147 -5.85 24.39 4.80
C TRP A 147 -7.14 24.49 3.98
N GLN A 148 -7.56 25.73 3.69
CA GLN A 148 -8.78 25.95 2.92
C GLN A 148 -8.62 25.54 1.45
N LYS A 149 -9.51 24.66 0.97
CA LYS A 149 -9.63 24.34 -0.46
C LYS A 149 -10.09 25.58 -1.22
N ARG A 150 -9.18 26.21 -1.97
CA ARG A 150 -9.49 27.32 -2.88
C ARG A 150 -9.54 26.82 -4.32
N ARG A 151 -10.55 27.26 -5.07
CA ARG A 151 -10.66 27.00 -6.51
C ARG A 151 -10.19 28.22 -7.26
N ILE A 152 -9.36 28.02 -8.28
CA ILE A 152 -9.12 29.06 -9.28
C ILE A 152 -10.43 29.19 -10.09
N PRO A 153 -11.03 30.39 -10.20
CA PRO A 153 -12.18 30.57 -11.05
C PRO A 153 -11.79 30.21 -12.50
N MET A 154 -12.60 29.36 -13.12
CA MET A 154 -12.45 28.99 -14.53
C MET A 154 -13.15 30.00 -15.44
#